data_AF-A0A1E7GSQ5-F1
#
_entry.id   AF-A0A1E7GSQ5-F1
#
_cell.length_a   1.000
_cell.length_b   1.000
_cell.length_c   1.000
_cell.angle_alpha   90.00
_cell.angle_beta   90.00
_cell.angle_gamma   90.00
#
_symmetry.space_group_name_H-M   'P 1'
#
loop_
_entity.id
_entity.type
_entity.pdbx_description
1 polymer ?
#
loop_
_entity_poly.entity_id
_entity_poly.type
_entity_poly.pdbx_seq_one_letter_code
_entity_poly.pdbx_strand_id
1 'polypeptide(L)'
;MSSLDVLRDELCDLFKKQFPDVEFIINERRSATLEIRIFFTSEVFMESYFNAITGKKSFALVESGKRIWGYDNYRYWHHHPVENPESHVACNEPSLKKIVDDVQTVLAKIGRLNEKKR
;
A
#
# COMPACT_ATOMS: atom_id res chain seq x y z
N MET A 1 -19.75 9.89 7.24
CA MET A 1 -18.68 9.00 6.74
C MET A 1 -17.90 8.49 7.95
N SER A 2 -17.59 7.19 7.97
CA SER A 2 -16.74 6.60 9.02
C SER A 2 -15.28 7.01 8.81
N SER A 3 -14.43 6.82 9.83
CA SER A 3 -12.99 7.07 9.69
C SER A 3 -12.33 6.17 8.65
N LEU A 4 -12.84 4.95 8.44
CA LEU A 4 -12.37 4.05 7.39
C LEU A 4 -12.79 4.52 5.99
N ASP A 5 -13.98 5.12 5.84
CA ASP A 5 -14.39 5.70 4.56
C ASP A 5 -13.45 6.84 4.15
N VAL A 6 -13.15 7.74 5.08
CA VAL A 6 -12.24 8.87 4.83
C VAL A 6 -10.85 8.35 4.42
N LEU A 7 -10.34 7.35 5.14
CA LEU A 7 -9.03 6.75 4.85
C LEU A 7 -9.00 6.02 3.51
N ARG A 8 -10.07 5.27 3.18
CA ARG A 8 -10.24 4.60 1.89
C ARG A 8 -10.22 5.61 0.76
N ASP A 9 -11.04 6.65 0.87
CA ASP A 9 -11.24 7.63 -0.19
C ASP A 9 -9.95 8.44 -0.42
N GLU A 10 -9.28 8.89 0.66
CA GLU A 10 -8.00 9.58 0.57
C GLU A 10 -6.93 8.72 -0.11
N LEU A 11 -6.80 7.45 0.28
CA LEU A 11 -5.83 6.54 -0.32
C LEU A 11 -6.13 6.29 -1.81
N CYS A 12 -7.39 6.02 -2.15
CA CYS A 12 -7.82 5.80 -3.52
C CYS A 12 -7.55 7.02 -4.40
N ASP A 13 -7.85 8.22 -3.90
CA ASP A 13 -7.67 9.47 -4.63
C ASP A 13 -6.19 9.76 -4.89
N LEU A 14 -5.32 9.54 -3.89
CA LEU A 14 -3.88 9.68 -4.05
C LEU A 14 -3.33 8.72 -5.10
N PHE A 15 -3.73 7.44 -5.05
CA PHE A 15 -3.28 6.44 -6.02
C PHE A 15 -3.80 6.74 -7.43
N LYS A 16 -5.08 7.07 -7.60
CA LYS A 16 -5.63 7.44 -8.92
C LYS A 16 -4.95 8.67 -9.51
N LYS A 17 -4.62 9.66 -8.67
CA LYS A 17 -3.92 10.87 -9.12
C LYS A 17 -2.52 10.58 -9.67
N GLN A 18 -1.80 9.66 -9.03
CA GLN A 18 -0.40 9.34 -9.38
C GLN A 18 -0.30 8.22 -10.42
N PHE A 19 -1.28 7.32 -10.44
CA PHE A 19 -1.38 6.17 -11.33
C PHE A 19 -2.80 6.07 -11.90
N PRO A 20 -3.11 6.78 -13.00
CA PRO A 20 -4.48 6.86 -13.53
C PRO A 20 -5.11 5.52 -13.92
N ASP A 21 -4.28 4.51 -14.24
CA ASP A 21 -4.71 3.21 -14.74
C ASP A 21 -4.79 2.11 -13.66
N VAL A 22 -4.66 2.45 -12.36
CA VAL A 22 -4.74 1.42 -11.31
C VAL A 22 -6.16 0.89 -11.10
N GLU A 23 -6.22 -0.40 -10.81
CA GLU A 23 -7.48 -1.08 -10.46
C GLU A 23 -7.53 -1.36 -8.96
N PHE A 24 -8.70 -1.24 -8.36
CA PHE A 24 -8.90 -1.42 -6.93
C PHE A 24 -9.81 -2.62 -6.67
N ILE A 25 -9.39 -3.50 -5.74
CA ILE A 25 -10.27 -4.46 -5.09
C ILE A 25 -10.37 -4.04 -3.62
N ILE A 26 -11.59 -3.70 -3.19
CA ILE A 26 -11.86 -3.19 -1.85
C ILE A 26 -12.74 -4.19 -1.12
N ASN A 27 -12.33 -4.57 0.09
CA ASN A 27 -13.07 -5.47 0.96
C ASN A 27 -13.22 -4.82 2.34
N GLU A 28 -14.47 -4.61 2.75
CA GLU A 28 -14.82 -4.04 4.04
C GLU A 28 -15.58 -5.06 4.87
N ARG A 29 -15.22 -5.19 6.15
CA ARG A 29 -15.94 -6.09 7.07
C ARG A 29 -16.36 -5.34 8.31
N ARG A 30 -17.67 -5.41 8.58
CA ARG A 30 -18.32 -4.91 9.81
C ARG A 30 -17.94 -3.46 10.16
N SER A 31 -17.62 -2.64 9.15
CA SER A 31 -17.13 -1.26 9.32
C SER A 31 -15.92 -1.13 10.27
N ALA A 32 -15.18 -2.22 10.48
CA ALA A 32 -14.08 -2.31 11.43
C ALA A 32 -12.75 -2.63 10.75
N THR A 33 -12.79 -3.36 9.62
CA THR A 33 -11.61 -3.67 8.83
C THR A 33 -11.81 -3.27 7.38
N LEU A 34 -10.75 -2.76 6.78
CA LEU A 34 -10.67 -2.35 5.39
C LEU A 34 -9.41 -2.99 4.79
N GLU A 35 -9.61 -3.72 3.69
CA GLU A 35 -8.56 -4.29 2.86
C GLU A 35 -8.69 -3.70 1.47
N ILE A 36 -7.59 -3.17 0.93
CA ILE A 36 -7.54 -2.61 -0.42
C ILE A 36 -6.36 -3.25 -1.14
N ARG A 37 -6.62 -3.87 -2.29
CA ARG A 37 -5.57 -4.23 -3.25
C ARG A 37 -5.61 -3.24 -4.41
N ILE A 38 -4.45 -2.64 -4.69
CA ILE A 38 -4.26 -1.61 -5.71
C ILE A 38 -3.33 -2.21 -6.78
N PHE A 39 -3.89 -2.61 -7.91
CA PHE A 39 -3.17 -3.32 -8.96
C PHE A 39 -2.55 -2.32 -9.94
N PHE A 40 -1.24 -2.47 -10.16
CA PHE A 40 -0.50 -1.77 -11.22
C PHE A 40 -0.37 -2.66 -12.45
N THR A 41 -0.22 -3.97 -12.24
CA THR A 41 -0.29 -5.05 -13.24
C THR A 41 -0.97 -6.27 -12.60
N SER A 42 -1.11 -7.38 -13.34
CA SER A 42 -1.63 -8.63 -12.76
C SER A 42 -0.73 -9.24 -11.68
N GLU A 43 0.57 -8.95 -11.74
CA GLU A 43 1.58 -9.53 -10.83
C GLU A 43 2.04 -8.53 -9.77
N VAL A 44 1.81 -7.23 -9.96
CA VAL A 44 2.28 -6.16 -9.08
C VAL A 44 1.10 -5.39 -8.53
N PHE A 45 0.94 -5.46 -7.20
CA PHE A 45 -0.10 -4.74 -6.50
C PHE A 45 0.36 -4.32 -5.11
N MET A 46 -0.29 -3.29 -4.58
CA MET A 46 -0.16 -2.93 -3.17
C MET A 46 -1.32 -3.49 -2.38
N GLU A 47 -1.04 -4.21 -1.30
CA GLU A 47 -2.01 -4.64 -0.31
C GLU A 47 -1.98 -3.67 0.88
N SER A 48 -3.12 -3.02 1.13
CA SER A 48 -3.32 -2.11 2.26
C SER A 48 -4.36 -2.69 3.21
N TYR A 49 -4.04 -2.76 4.49
CA TYR A 49 -4.90 -3.30 5.54
C TYR A 49 -5.05 -2.29 6.67
N PHE A 50 -6.28 -2.09 7.11
CA PHE A 50 -6.63 -1.24 8.23
C PHE A 50 -7.60 -1.94 9.17
N ASN A 51 -7.38 -1.80 10.47
CA ASN A 51 -8.29 -2.28 11.48
C ASN A 51 -8.55 -1.17 12.50
N ALA A 52 -9.76 -0.60 12.47
CA ALA A 52 -10.15 0.52 13.31
C ALA A 52 -10.22 0.16 14.80
N ILE A 53 -10.42 -1.11 15.15
CA ILE A 53 -10.51 -1.57 16.54
C ILE A 53 -9.12 -1.64 17.18
N THR A 54 -8.14 -2.18 16.45
CA THR A 54 -6.77 -2.39 16.96
C THR A 54 -5.83 -1.26 16.61
N GLY A 55 -6.22 -0.35 15.71
CA GLY A 55 -5.34 0.66 15.13
C GLY A 55 -4.29 0.09 14.16
N LYS A 56 -4.34 -1.20 13.82
CA LYS A 56 -3.38 -1.82 12.91
C LYS A 56 -3.49 -1.20 11.51
N LYS A 57 -2.35 -0.83 10.94
CA LYS A 57 -2.19 -0.38 9.56
C LYS A 57 -1.02 -1.12 8.93
N SER A 58 -1.20 -1.59 7.70
CA SER A 58 -0.17 -2.30 6.95
C SER A 58 -0.29 -1.96 5.47
N PHE A 59 0.85 -1.83 4.83
CA PHE A 59 1.01 -1.42 3.44
C PHE A 59 2.14 -2.28 2.87
N ALA A 60 1.83 -3.21 1.96
CA ALA A 60 2.80 -4.10 1.37
C ALA A 60 2.72 -4.01 -0.15
N LEU A 61 3.82 -3.64 -0.80
CA LEU A 61 3.97 -3.80 -2.24
C LEU A 61 4.40 -5.25 -2.51
N VAL A 62 3.63 -5.93 -3.35
CA VAL A 62 3.76 -7.34 -3.67
C VAL A 62 4.04 -7.49 -5.15
N GLU A 63 5.04 -8.31 -5.50
CA GLU A 63 5.34 -8.73 -6.87
C GLU A 63 5.38 -10.26 -6.92
N SER A 64 4.60 -10.86 -7.82
CA SER A 64 4.51 -12.32 -8.02
C SER A 64 4.38 -13.10 -6.71
N GLY A 65 3.49 -12.63 -5.85
CA GLY A 65 3.15 -13.25 -4.56
C GLY A 65 4.15 -13.02 -3.42
N LYS A 66 5.20 -12.21 -3.62
CA LYS A 66 6.19 -11.88 -2.58
C LYS A 66 6.17 -10.39 -2.25
N ARG A 67 6.22 -10.07 -0.95
CA ARG A 67 6.42 -8.68 -0.51
C ARG A 67 7.82 -8.23 -0.94
N ILE A 68 7.87 -7.11 -1.63
CA ILE A 68 9.12 -6.46 -2.05
C ILE A 68 9.38 -5.15 -1.31
N TRP A 69 8.37 -4.57 -0.66
CA TRP A 69 8.50 -3.32 0.09
C TRP A 69 7.26 -3.10 0.97
N GLY A 70 7.34 -2.30 2.03
CA GLY A 70 6.15 -1.91 2.77
C GLY A 70 6.37 -1.11 4.04
N TYR A 71 5.27 -0.72 4.67
CA TYR A 71 5.22 -0.17 6.03
C TYR A 71 4.14 -0.89 6.83
N ASP A 72 4.40 -1.16 8.10
CA ASP A 72 3.34 -1.54 9.02
C ASP A 72 3.67 -1.13 10.45
N ASN A 73 2.65 -1.21 11.31
CA ASN A 73 2.75 -0.83 12.72
C ASN A 73 2.71 -2.03 13.67
N TYR A 74 3.08 -3.23 13.22
CA TYR A 74 3.20 -4.37 14.13
C TYR A 74 4.29 -4.08 15.18
N ARG A 75 3.86 -3.93 16.44
CA ARG A 75 4.63 -3.48 17.62
C ARG A 75 5.06 -2.01 17.58
N TYR A 76 5.59 -1.54 16.46
CA TYR A 76 5.97 -0.15 16.22
C TYR A 76 5.94 0.13 14.72
N TRP A 77 5.93 1.40 14.32
CA TRP A 77 6.04 1.76 12.90
C TRP A 77 7.41 1.41 12.35
N HIS A 78 7.43 0.63 11.28
CA HIS A 78 8.65 0.27 10.60
C HIS A 78 8.45 0.13 9.09
N HIS A 79 9.58 0.23 8.40
CA HIS A 79 9.73 0.15 6.97
C HIS A 79 10.40 -1.17 6.59
N HIS A 80 9.86 -1.82 5.56
CA HIS A 80 10.41 -2.98 4.86
C HIS A 80 11.02 -2.50 3.53
N PRO A 81 12.34 -2.32 3.44
CA PRO A 81 13.02 -1.78 2.25
C PRO A 81 13.10 -2.78 1.09
N VAL A 82 13.31 -2.26 -0.12
CA VAL A 82 13.39 -3.07 -1.35
C VAL A 82 14.56 -4.04 -1.34
N GLU A 83 15.68 -3.59 -0.77
CA GLU A 83 16.92 -4.36 -0.70
C GLU A 83 16.80 -5.57 0.24
N ASN A 84 15.97 -5.43 1.29
CA ASN A 84 15.73 -6.49 2.25
C ASN A 84 14.31 -6.36 2.86
N PRO A 85 13.29 -6.93 2.19
CA PRO A 85 11.89 -6.81 2.62
C PRO A 85 11.56 -7.47 3.96
N GLU A 86 12.49 -8.25 4.54
CA GLU A 86 12.32 -8.88 5.85
C GLU A 86 12.92 -8.03 6.99
N SER A 87 13.69 -7.00 6.65
CA SER A 87 14.24 -6.09 7.65
C SER A 87 13.20 -5.11 8.17
N HIS A 88 13.27 -4.81 9.46
CA HIS A 88 12.35 -3.90 10.15
C HIS A 88 13.08 -2.61 10.51
N VAL A 89 13.08 -1.63 9.60
CA VAL A 89 13.74 -0.34 9.84
C VAL A 89 12.76 0.58 10.56
N ALA A 90 13.02 0.89 11.83
CA ALA A 90 12.13 1.75 12.62
C ALA A 90 11.92 3.12 11.96
N CYS A 91 10.67 3.59 11.97
CA CYS A 91 10.31 4.90 11.42
C CYS A 91 9.15 5.53 12.19
N ASN A 92 8.87 6.80 11.91
CA ASN A 92 7.61 7.41 12.32
C ASN A 92 6.47 6.91 11.43
N GLU A 93 5.22 7.12 11.85
CA GLU A 93 4.05 6.87 11.00
C GLU A 93 4.19 7.63 9.67
N PRO A 94 4.21 6.92 8.52
CA PRO A 94 4.24 7.59 7.24
C PRO A 94 2.86 8.16 6.91
N SER A 95 2.82 9.33 6.26
CA SER A 95 1.58 9.85 5.68
C SER A 95 1.18 9.01 4.47
N LEU A 96 -0.12 8.98 4.13
CA LEU A 96 -0.60 8.29 2.94
C LEU A 96 0.09 8.80 1.67
N LYS A 97 0.27 10.12 1.54
CA LYS A 97 1.02 10.71 0.42
C LYS A 97 2.44 10.16 0.32
N LYS A 98 3.16 10.06 1.45
CA LYS A 98 4.52 9.52 1.45
C LYS A 98 4.53 8.07 0.96
N ILE A 99 3.56 7.27 1.38
CA ILE A 99 3.42 5.88 0.94
C ILE A 99 3.25 5.82 -0.59
N VAL A 100 2.37 6.64 -1.17
CA VAL A 100 2.15 6.65 -2.63
C VAL A 100 3.40 7.13 -3.39
N ASP A 101 4.07 8.17 -2.89
CA ASP A 101 5.34 8.68 -3.46
C ASP A 101 6.46 7.60 -3.42
N ASP A 102 6.57 6.89 -2.31
CA ASP A 102 7.56 5.81 -2.17
C ASP A 102 7.23 4.63 -3.09
N VAL A 103 5.96 4.26 -3.24
CA VAL A 103 5.54 3.20 -4.18
C VAL A 103 5.95 3.57 -5.61
N GLN A 104 5.75 4.81 -6.04
CA GLN A 104 6.22 5.26 -7.36
C GLN A 104 7.73 5.11 -7.49
N THR A 105 8.48 5.50 -6.46
CA THR A 105 9.95 5.39 -6.43
C THR A 105 10.40 3.93 -6.53
N VAL A 106 9.75 3.04 -5.79
CA VAL A 106 10.06 1.60 -5.82
C VAL A 106 9.75 1.02 -7.20
N LEU A 107 8.55 1.27 -7.74
CA LEU A 107 8.14 0.79 -9.08
C LEU A 107 9.09 1.28 -10.17
N ALA A 108 9.56 2.52 -10.10
CA ALA A 108 10.57 3.04 -11.02
C ALA A 108 11.90 2.30 -10.88
N LYS A 109 12.36 2.06 -9.64
CA LYS A 109 13.62 1.36 -9.35
C LYS A 109 13.63 -0.09 -9.86
N ILE A 110 12.51 -0.79 -9.77
CA ILE A 110 12.38 -2.18 -10.25
C ILE A 110 11.94 -2.29 -11.72
N GLY A 111 11.81 -1.16 -12.43
CA GLY A 111 11.47 -1.13 -13.86
C GLY A 111 10.00 -1.37 -14.19
N ARG A 112 9.09 -1.27 -13.21
CA ARG A 112 7.65 -1.57 -13.36
C ARG A 112 6.76 -0.37 -13.64
N LEU A 113 7.29 0.86 -13.66
CA LEU A 113 6.48 2.06 -13.90
C LEU A 113 5.97 2.18 -15.35
N ASN A 114 6.63 1.52 -16.32
CA ASN A 114 6.38 1.69 -17.75
C ASN A 114 5.95 0.39 -18.48
N GLU A 115 5.71 -0.70 -17.76
CA GLU A 115 5.24 -1.96 -18.37
C GLU A 115 3.74 -1.87 -18.69
N LYS A 116 3.42 -1.08 -19.72
CA LYS A 116 2.09 -1.13 -20.34
C LYS A 116 1.92 -2.50 -21.02
N LYS A 117 0.92 -3.24 -20.51
CA LYS A 117 0.19 -4.36 -21.13
C LYS A 117 0.74 -4.80 -22.49
N ARG A 118 1.54 -5.87 -22.50
CA ARG A 118 1.61 -6.78 -23.65
C ARG A 118 0.35 -7.63 -23.69
#